data_AF-A0A8S8Z4L6-F1
#
_entry.id   AF-A0A8S8Z4L6-F1
#
_cell.length_a   1.000
_cell.length_b   1.000
_cell.length_c   1.000
_cell.angle_alpha   90.00
_cell.angle_beta   90.00
_cell.angle_gamma   90.00
#
_symmetry.space_group_name_H-M   'P 1'
#
loop_
_entity.id
_entity.type
_entity.pdbx_description
1 polymer ?
#
loop_
_entity_poly.entity_id
_entity_poly.type
_entity_poly.pdbx_seq_one_letter_code
_entity_poly.pdbx_strand_id
1 'polypeptide(L)' 'MAVEENVDPEKVAAWEPDSTTMPDAGRAMYRVDTTLESPIRTSVLCGRCGNIDWIDGRKPSSHSCSSCSTLLWESEEE' A
#
# COMPACT_ATOMS: atom_id res chain seq x y z
N MET A 1 -9.80 25.89 -14.99
CA MET A 1 -10.78 24.85 -14.61
C MET A 1 -10.03 23.54 -14.74
N ALA A 2 -9.64 22.93 -13.63
CA ALA A 2 -8.95 21.64 -13.65
C ALA A 2 -9.98 20.59 -14.08
N VAL A 3 -9.66 19.82 -15.10
CA VAL A 3 -10.52 18.73 -15.55
C VAL A 3 -10.45 17.66 -14.47
N GLU A 4 -11.56 17.43 -13.77
CA GLU A 4 -11.71 16.23 -12.94
C GLU A 4 -11.93 15.08 -13.92
N GLU A 5 -10.83 14.52 -14.40
CA GLU A 5 -10.83 13.33 -15.25
C GLU A 5 -11.36 12.18 -14.40
N ASN A 6 -12.56 11.71 -14.73
CA ASN A 6 -13.17 10.54 -14.13
C ASN A 6 -12.25 9.35 -14.45
N VAL A 7 -11.45 8.94 -13.49
CA VAL A 7 -10.45 7.90 -13.67
C VAL A 7 -11.15 6.58 -13.97
N ASP A 8 -10.79 5.92 -15.08
CA ASP A 8 -11.44 4.67 -15.49
C ASP A 8 -11.24 3.59 -14.40
N PRO A 9 -12.30 2.95 -13.89
CA PRO A 9 -12.21 1.97 -12.80
C PRO A 9 -11.38 0.74 -13.19
N GLU A 10 -11.37 0.37 -14.48
CA GLU A 10 -10.52 -0.71 -14.99
C GLU A 10 -9.03 -0.36 -14.92
N LYS A 11 -8.66 0.91 -15.14
CA LYS A 11 -7.26 1.37 -14.99
C LYS A 11 -6.85 1.38 -13.51
N VAL A 12 -7.75 1.76 -12.61
CA VAL A 12 -7.52 1.68 -11.16
C VAL A 12 -7.28 0.23 -10.74
N ALA A 13 -8.06 -0.71 -11.28
CA ALA A 13 -7.97 -2.14 -10.99
C ALA A 13 -6.71 -2.80 -11.59
N ALA A 14 -6.20 -2.30 -12.73
CA ALA A 14 -4.98 -2.78 -13.36
C ALA A 14 -3.70 -2.15 -12.80
N TRP A 15 -3.80 -1.15 -11.93
CA TRP A 15 -2.65 -0.47 -11.35
C TRP A 15 -1.93 -1.35 -10.31
N GLU A 16 -0.60 -1.42 -10.39
CA GLU A 16 0.28 -2.14 -9.47
C GLU A 16 1.50 -1.27 -9.11
N PRO A 17 1.98 -1.27 -7.85
CA PRO A 17 3.16 -0.51 -7.46
C PRO A 17 4.45 -1.13 -8.00
N ASP A 18 5.40 -0.27 -8.40
CA ASP A 18 6.75 -0.68 -8.79
C ASP A 18 7.48 -1.40 -7.63
N SER A 19 7.90 -2.63 -7.88
CA SER A 19 8.56 -3.51 -6.91
C SER A 19 10.07 -3.21 -6.81
N THR A 20 10.43 -1.97 -6.46
CA THR A 20 11.84 -1.61 -6.21
C THR A 20 12.19 -1.87 -4.74
N THR A 21 13.25 -2.64 -4.52
CA THR A 21 13.84 -2.86 -3.18
C THR A 21 14.41 -1.56 -2.65
N MET A 22 13.84 -1.07 -1.55
CA MET A 22 14.35 0.12 -0.87
C MET A 22 15.55 -0.26 0.03
N PRO A 23 16.62 0.56 0.10
CA PRO A 23 17.81 0.29 0.91
C PRO A 23 17.56 0.47 2.41
N ASP A 24 17.95 -0.51 3.23
CA ASP A 24 17.67 -0.59 4.67
C ASP A 24 18.10 0.70 5.43
N ALA A 25 17.13 1.41 6.00
CA ALA A 25 17.33 2.70 6.69
C ALA A 25 17.24 2.58 8.23
N GLY A 26 17.42 1.38 8.80
CA GLY A 26 17.37 1.16 10.26
C GLY A 26 15.97 1.10 10.87
N ARG A 27 14.92 1.11 10.04
CA ARG A 27 13.52 0.84 10.41
C ARG A 27 12.87 -0.03 9.34
N ALA A 28 11.83 -0.80 9.71
CA ALA A 28 11.05 -1.56 8.74
C ALA A 28 10.48 -0.60 7.69
N MET A 29 10.98 -0.67 6.46
CA MET A 29 10.46 0.13 5.36
C MET A 29 9.27 -0.57 4.73
N TYR A 30 8.31 0.23 4.31
CA TYR A 30 7.12 -0.24 3.61
C TYR A 30 6.57 0.89 2.75
N ARG A 31 5.89 0.52 1.67
CA ARG A 31 5.12 1.45 0.84
C ARG A 31 3.66 1.08 0.95
N VAL A 32 2.80 2.07 1.14
CA VAL A 32 1.36 1.91 1.16
C VAL A 32 0.77 2.79 0.08
N ASP A 33 0.05 2.19 -0.85
CA ASP A 33 -0.68 2.91 -1.88
C ASP A 33 -2.15 2.56 -1.76
N THR A 34 -3.00 3.57 -1.55
CA THR A 34 -4.46 3.40 -1.47
C THR A 34 -5.08 4.07 -2.68
N THR A 35 -5.92 3.35 -3.42
CA THR A 35 -6.71 3.93 -4.50
C THR A 35 -7.75 4.89 -3.92
N LEU A 36 -7.88 6.07 -4.53
CA LEU A 36 -8.84 7.09 -4.11
C LEU A 36 -10.23 6.91 -4.75
N GLU A 37 -10.25 6.28 -5.93
CA GLU A 37 -11.45 5.97 -6.71
C GLU A 37 -11.81 4.49 -6.58
N SER A 38 -13.09 4.16 -6.78
CA SER A 38 -13.58 2.78 -6.65
C SER A 38 -12.99 1.86 -7.73
N PRO A 39 -12.56 0.62 -7.38
CA PRO A 39 -12.60 0.04 -6.04
C PRO A 39 -11.50 0.61 -5.12
N ILE A 40 -11.90 1.01 -3.90
CA ILE A 40 -10.95 1.44 -2.87
C ILE A 40 -10.22 0.21 -2.35
N ARG A 41 -8.92 0.14 -2.63
CA ARG A 41 -8.04 -0.95 -2.21
C ARG A 41 -6.68 -0.37 -1.85
N THR A 42 -5.99 -1.06 -0.97
CA THR A 42 -4.68 -0.65 -0.46
C THR A 42 -3.66 -1.75 -0.74
N SER A 43 -2.60 -1.42 -1.47
CA SER A 43 -1.43 -2.29 -1.62
C SER A 43 -0.36 -1.92 -0.61
N VAL A 44 0.27 -2.94 -0.04
CA VAL A 44 1.30 -2.81 0.99
C VAL A 44 2.54 -3.57 0.58
N LEU A 45 3.58 -2.86 0.15
CA LEU A 45 4.88 -3.45 -0.15
C LEU A 45 5.72 -3.50 1.13
N CYS A 46 6.08 -4.71 1.56
CA CYS A 46 7.07 -4.93 2.61
C CYS A 46 8.47 -4.67 2.05
N GLY A 47 9.16 -3.64 2.54
CA GLY A 47 10.54 -3.35 2.13
C GLY A 47 11.56 -4.37 2.63
N ARG A 48 11.20 -5.25 3.59
CA ARG A 48 12.10 -6.27 4.14
C ARG A 48 12.19 -7.52 3.28
N CYS A 49 11.05 -8.05 2.81
CA CYS A 49 11.00 -9.27 2.01
C CYS A 49 10.49 -9.06 0.57
N GLY A 50 10.03 -7.86 0.22
CA GLY A 50 9.48 -7.54 -1.10
C GLY A 50 8.06 -8.03 -1.33
N ASN A 51 7.38 -8.58 -0.32
CA ASN A 51 5.99 -9.05 -0.46
C ASN A 51 5.01 -7.90 -0.61
N ILE A 52 4.02 -8.04 -1.49
CA ILE A 52 2.92 -7.09 -1.66
C ILE A 52 1.64 -7.72 -1.11
N ASP A 53 1.08 -7.14 -0.05
CA ASP A 53 -0.23 -7.50 0.47
C ASP A 53 -1.30 -6.57 -0.12
N TRP A 54 -2.44 -7.13 -0.53
CA TRP A 54 -3.60 -6.36 -0.98
C TRP A 54 -4.70 -6.40 0.06
N ILE A 55 -5.26 -5.24 0.38
CA ILE A 55 -6.31 -5.05 1.39
C ILE A 55 -7.48 -4.33 0.72
N ASP A 56 -8.67 -4.91 0.80
CA ASP A 56 -9.89 -4.23 0.37
C ASP A 56 -10.21 -3.08 1.33
N GLY A 57 -10.37 -1.87 0.78
CA GLY A 57 -10.61 -0.66 1.55
C GLY A 57 -9.36 0.21 1.77
N ARG A 58 -9.46 1.09 2.77
CA ARG A 58 -8.44 2.09 3.10
C ARG A 58 -7.33 1.47 3.96
N LYS A 59 -6.21 2.20 4.08
CA LYS A 59 -5.08 1.82 4.95
C LYS A 59 -5.56 1.50 6.38
N PRO A 60 -5.27 0.30 6.92
CA PRO A 60 -5.62 -0.07 8.29
C PRO A 60 -4.72 0.64 9.32
N SER A 61 -5.20 0.72 10.57
CA SER A 61 -4.45 1.32 11.70
C SER A 61 -3.14 0.59 11.98
N SER A 62 -3.09 -0.73 11.83
CA SER A 62 -1.86 -1.51 11.94
C SER A 62 -1.79 -2.56 10.84
N HIS A 63 -0.58 -2.92 10.42
CA HIS A 63 -0.38 -4.00 9.46
C HIS A 63 0.97 -4.68 9.67
N SER A 64 0.95 -6.01 9.57
CA SER A 64 2.12 -6.87 9.57
C SER A 64 2.20 -7.62 8.26
N CYS A 65 3.41 -7.76 7.72
CA CYS A 65 3.61 -8.47 6.46
C CYS A 65 3.18 -9.93 6.57
N SER A 66 2.33 -10.41 5.66
CA SER A 66 1.85 -11.80 5.66
C SER A 66 2.97 -12.83 5.41
N SER A 67 4.03 -12.43 4.72
CA SER A 67 5.14 -13.30 4.31
C SER A 67 6.25 -13.44 5.37
N CYS A 68 6.66 -12.34 6.00
CA CYS A 68 7.78 -12.35 6.96
C CYS A 68 7.39 -11.94 8.39
N SER A 69 6.11 -11.74 8.65
CA SER A 69 5.54 -11.35 9.95
C SER A 69 6.18 -10.11 10.57
N THR A 70 6.83 -9.28 9.76
CA THR A 70 7.43 -8.02 10.23
C THR A 70 6.32 -7.01 10.42
N LEU A 71 6.25 -6.43 11.63
CA LEU A 71 5.40 -5.28 11.90
C LEU A 71 5.87 -4.12 11.03
N LEU A 72 4.99 -3.67 10.12
CA LEU A 72 5.30 -2.56 9.23
C LEU A 72 4.91 -1.25 9.89
N TRP A 73 3.67 -1.13 10.37
CA TRP A 73 3.22 -0.01 11.17
C TRP A 73 2.15 -0.43 12.17
N GLU A 74 2.04 0.38 13.21
CA GLU A 74 0.95 0.39 14.16
C GLU A 74 0.68 1.87 14.46
N SER A 75 -0.53 2.33 14.22
CA SER A 75 -0.99 3.63 14.69
C SER A 75 -1.17 3.51 16.20
N GLU A 76 -0.41 4.30 16.97
CA GLU A 76 -0.76 4.58 18.35
C GLU A 76 -2.05 5.44 18.32
N GLU A 77 -3.20 4.82 18.54
CA GLU A 77 -4.44 5.57 18.80
C GLU A 77 -4.30 6.21 20.20
N GLU A 78 -4.13 7.54 20.25
CA GLU A 78 -4.19 8.38 21.47
C GLU A 78 -5.60 8.91 21.72
#